data_AF-A0A529WLW8-F1
#
_entry.id   AF-A0A529WLW8-F1
#
_cell.length_a   1.000
_cell.length_b   1.000
_cell.length_c   1.000
_cell.angle_alpha   90.00
_cell.angle_beta   90.00
_cell.angle_gamma   90.00
#
_symmetry.space_group_name_H-M   'P 1'
#
loop_
_entity.id
_entity.type
_entity.pdbx_description
1 polymer ?
#
loop_
_entity_poly.entity_id
_entity_poly.type
_entity_poly.pdbx_seq_one_letter_code
_entity_poly.pdbx_strand_id
1 'polypeptide(L)' 'PQMARHIRLGGSLVLSGILDRQRDAVISAYVGQAFRHVRTLHREGWVTIHLKR' A
#
# COMPACT_ATOMS: atom_id res chain seq x y z
N PRO A 1 0.51 -6.35 8.48
CA PRO A 1 1.80 -5.64 8.44
C PRO A 1 2.09 -4.89 9.77
N GLN A 2 3.35 -4.57 10.08
CA GLN A 2 3.70 -3.83 11.31
C GLN A 2 3.77 -2.32 11.10
N MET A 3 3.63 -1.83 9.86
CA MET A 3 3.77 -0.41 9.52
C MET A 3 2.74 0.48 10.23
N ALA A 4 1.58 -0.07 10.59
CA ALA A 4 0.59 0.57 11.46
C ALA A 4 1.11 0.85 12.89
N ARG A 5 2.36 0.60 13.23
CA ARG A 5 2.93 1.03 14.52
C ARG A 5 3.97 2.13 14.36
N HIS A 6 4.36 2.40 13.11
CA HIS A 6 5.52 3.23 12.78
C HIS A 6 5.14 4.49 11.98
N ILE A 7 3.85 4.65 11.64
CA ILE A 7 3.35 5.75 10.80
C ILE A 7 2.33 6.56 11.61
N ARG A 8 2.48 7.89 11.67
CA ARG A 8 1.48 8.76 12.32
C ARG A 8 0.20 8.85 11.50
N LEU A 9 -0.92 9.20 12.13
CA LEU A 9 -2.18 9.51 11.43
C LEU A 9 -1.94 10.61 10.37
N GLY A 10 -2.51 10.44 9.18
CA GLY A 10 -2.28 11.30 8.02
C GLY A 10 -0.97 11.02 7.25
N GLY A 11 -0.10 10.17 7.79
CA GLY A 11 1.18 9.79 7.19
C GLY A 11 1.01 8.98 5.90
N SER A 12 2.00 9.08 5.01
CA SER A 12 2.03 8.32 3.75
C SER A 12 2.90 7.07 3.85
N LEU A 13 2.47 6.02 3.16
CA LEU A 13 3.25 4.82 2.93
C LEU A 13 3.30 4.56 1.42
N VAL A 14 4.51 4.36 0.90
CA VAL A 14 4.74 3.98 -0.49
C VAL A 14 5.38 2.60 -0.49
N LEU A 15 4.74 1.66 -1.20
CA LEU A 15 5.23 0.29 -1.37
C LEU A 15 5.51 0.07 -2.85
N SER A 16 6.73 -0.30 -3.22
CA SER A 16 7.13 -0.57 -4.60
C SER A 16 7.57 -2.02 -4.78
N GLY A 17 7.79 -2.44 -6.03
CA GLY A 17 8.28 -3.79 -6.34
C GLY A 17 7.25 -4.90 -6.08
N ILE A 18 5.97 -4.56 -6.10
CA ILE A 18 4.88 -5.53 -5.93
C ILE A 18 4.48 -6.02 -7.32
N LEU A 19 4.31 -7.34 -7.50
CA LEU A 19 3.76 -7.86 -8.76
C LEU A 19 2.31 -7.42 -8.93
N ASP A 20 1.89 -7.07 -10.14
CA ASP A 20 0.54 -6.57 -10.41
C ASP A 20 -0.55 -7.54 -9.90
N ARG A 21 -0.35 -8.85 -10.10
CA ARG A 21 -1.23 -9.91 -9.59
C ARG A 21 -1.33 -10.00 -8.06
N GLN A 22 -0.37 -9.41 -7.32
CA GLN A 22 -0.36 -9.38 -5.86
C GLN A 22 -0.99 -8.09 -5.29
N ARG A 23 -1.27 -7.09 -6.14
CA ARG A 23 -1.76 -5.78 -5.77
C ARG A 23 -2.92 -5.84 -4.77
N ASP A 24 -3.98 -6.58 -5.10
CA ASP A 24 -5.21 -6.56 -4.31
C ASP A 24 -5.02 -7.19 -2.92
N ALA A 25 -4.21 -8.26 -2.84
CA ALA A 25 -3.83 -8.87 -1.57
C ALA A 25 -3.03 -7.90 -0.69
N VAL A 26 -2.10 -7.14 -1.29
CA VAL A 26 -1.34 -6.12 -0.55
C VAL A 26 -2.27 -5.00 -0.09
N ILE A 27 -3.12 -4.45 -0.95
CA ILE A 27 -4.07 -3.39 -0.56
C ILE A 27 -4.94 -3.85 0.60
N SER A 28 -5.54 -5.04 0.50
CA SER A 28 -6.43 -5.59 1.54
C SER A 28 -5.73 -5.70 2.89
N ALA A 29 -4.47 -6.18 2.92
CA ALA A 29 -3.70 -6.30 4.15
C ALA A 29 -3.46 -4.96 4.87
N TYR A 30 -3.34 -3.86 4.12
CA TYR A 30 -3.15 -2.51 4.69
C TYR A 30 -4.48 -1.81 5.01
N VAL A 31 -5.53 -2.04 4.22
CA VAL A 31 -6.89 -1.58 4.55
C VAL A 31 -7.36 -2.16 5.88
N GLY A 32 -7.07 -3.44 6.15
CA GLY A 32 -7.33 -4.08 7.46
C GLY A 32 -6.57 -3.46 8.64
N GLN A 33 -5.65 -2.52 8.40
CA GLN A 33 -4.90 -1.77 9.41
C GLN A 33 -5.24 -0.27 9.43
N ALA A 34 -6.42 0.10 8.91
CA ALA A 34 -6.89 1.48 8.80
C ALA A 34 -6.03 2.36 7.87
N PHE A 35 -5.35 1.78 6.88
CA PHE A 35 -4.80 2.58 5.78
C PHE A 35 -5.85 2.74 4.67
N ARG A 36 -5.89 3.92 4.08
CA ARG A 36 -6.65 4.25 2.88
C ARG A 36 -5.77 4.15 1.64
N HIS A 37 -6.22 3.41 0.64
CA HIS A 37 -5.60 3.42 -0.69
C HIS A 37 -5.78 4.78 -1.36
N VAL A 38 -4.66 5.36 -1.84
CA VAL A 38 -4.65 6.65 -2.52
C VAL A 38 -4.49 6.47 -4.02
N ARG A 39 -3.49 5.69 -4.44
CA ARG A 39 -3.17 5.47 -5.85
C ARG A 39 -2.35 4.20 -6.03
N THR A 40 -2.49 3.58 -7.19
CA THR A 40 -1.54 2.59 -7.71
C THR A 40 -0.93 3.10 -9.01
N LEU A 41 0.39 2.94 -9.15
CA LEU A 41 1.12 3.18 -10.39
C LEU A 41 1.55 1.82 -10.95
N HIS A 42 1.28 1.58 -12.24
CA HIS A 42 1.61 0.33 -12.93
C HIS A 42 2.81 0.55 -13.85
N ARG A 43 3.72 -0.43 -13.92
CA ARG A 43 4.86 -0.44 -14.83
C ARG A 43 5.32 -1.87 -15.10
N GLU A 44 5.19 -2.33 -16.35
CA GLU A 44 5.75 -3.61 -16.82
C GLU A 44 5.45 -4.83 -15.91
N GLY A 45 4.19 -5.00 -15.47
CA GLY A 45 3.80 -6.10 -14.58
C GLY A 45 4.12 -5.90 -13.09
N TRP A 46 4.67 -4.74 -12.73
CA TRP A 46 4.91 -4.32 -11.36
C TRP A 46 4.06 -3.12 -10.98
N VAL A 47 3.83 -2.95 -9.69
CA VAL A 47 3.09 -1.82 -9.14
C VAL A 47 3.82 -1.15 -7.99
N THR A 48 3.57 0.16 -7.89
CA THR A 48 3.85 0.98 -6.71
C THR A 48 2.52 1.45 -6.14
N ILE A 49 2.30 1.22 -4.84
CA ILE A 49 1.06 1.53 -4.13
C ILE A 49 1.32 2.66 -3.14
N HIS A 50 0.52 3.71 -3.22
CA HIS A 50 0.48 4.79 -2.24
C HIS A 50 -0.74 4.63 -1.33
N LEU A 51 -0.47 4.61 -0.03
CA LEU A 51 -1.44 4.49 1.05
C LEU A 51 -1.30 5.69 1.99
N LYS A 52 -2.40 6.06 2.65
CA LYS A 52 -2.40 7.01 3.76
C LYS A 52 -2.95 6.34 5.01
N ARG A 53 -2.36 6.65 6.16
CA ARG A 53 -2.89 6.24 7.46
C ARG A 53 -3.91 7.23 8.00
#